data_AF-A0A229P575-F1
#
_entry.id   AF-A0A229P575-F1
#
_cell.length_a   1.000
_cell.length_b   1.000
_cell.length_c   1.000
_cell.angle_alpha   90.00
_cell.angle_beta   90.00
_cell.angle_gamma   90.00
#
_symmetry.space_group_name_H-M   'P 1'
#
loop_
_entity.id
_entity.type
_entity.pdbx_description
1 polymer ?
#
loop_
_entity_poly.entity_id
_entity_poly.type
_entity_poly.pdbx_seq_one_letter_code
_entity_poly.pdbx_strand_id
1 'polypeptide(L)'
;MTATIYNFQPADPAPTPPARRAIIVTKPLPQPISAAQPVRKTIDVKAAAEQLGVSTTTIYQLCREKQIPHIRIRARLFFHTDVLDEWLRSGGTLSSEALS
;
A
#
# COMPACT_ATOMS: atom_id res chain seq x y z
N MET A 1 -33.82 -73.10 -29.47
CA MET A 1 -34.57 -71.83 -29.37
C MET A 1 -33.68 -70.81 -28.68
N THR A 2 -33.26 -69.81 -29.44
CA THR A 2 -32.39 -68.70 -29.07
C THR A 2 -33.19 -67.56 -28.43
N ALA A 3 -32.66 -66.95 -27.37
CA ALA A 3 -32.94 -65.55 -27.02
C ALA A 3 -31.81 -65.01 -26.13
N THR A 4 -30.85 -64.36 -26.79
CA THR A 4 -29.85 -63.44 -26.23
C THR A 4 -30.53 -62.19 -25.69
N ILE A 5 -30.27 -61.76 -24.46
CA ILE A 5 -30.42 -60.34 -24.08
C ILE A 5 -29.30 -59.92 -23.10
N TYR A 6 -28.29 -59.30 -23.72
CA TYR A 6 -27.57 -58.08 -23.35
C TYR A 6 -26.78 -57.95 -22.02
N ASN A 7 -25.48 -57.75 -22.26
CA ASN A 7 -24.37 -57.42 -21.39
C ASN A 7 -24.49 -56.01 -20.79
N PHE A 8 -24.43 -55.87 -19.46
CA PHE A 8 -24.25 -54.59 -18.79
C PHE A 8 -22.96 -54.65 -17.98
N GLN A 9 -21.90 -54.06 -18.52
CA GLN A 9 -20.60 -53.95 -17.86
C GLN A 9 -20.60 -52.61 -17.10
N PRO A 10 -20.78 -52.59 -15.77
CA PRO A 10 -20.65 -51.35 -15.01
C PRO A 10 -19.19 -50.91 -15.06
N ALA A 11 -18.98 -49.68 -15.52
CA ALA A 11 -17.70 -49.01 -15.67
C ALA A 11 -16.84 -49.11 -14.41
N ASP A 12 -15.54 -49.36 -14.59
CA ASP A 12 -14.53 -49.28 -13.54
C ASP A 12 -14.71 -47.99 -12.70
N PRO A 13 -14.73 -48.06 -11.36
CA PRO A 13 -14.72 -46.86 -10.54
C PRO A 13 -13.43 -46.09 -10.82
N ALA A 14 -13.59 -44.85 -11.25
CA ALA A 14 -12.53 -43.91 -11.62
C ALA A 14 -11.36 -43.90 -10.63
N PRO A 15 -10.13 -43.57 -11.08
CA PRO A 15 -8.95 -43.57 -10.23
C PRO A 15 -9.15 -42.58 -9.06
N THR A 16 -9.05 -43.10 -7.84
CA THR A 16 -9.04 -42.30 -6.61
C THR A 16 -8.00 -41.18 -6.74
N PRO A 17 -8.40 -39.90 -6.72
CA PRO A 17 -7.45 -38.79 -6.71
C PRO A 17 -6.67 -38.84 -5.39
N PRO A 18 -5.33 -38.79 -5.40
CA PRO A 18 -4.56 -38.74 -4.16
C PRO A 18 -4.88 -37.46 -3.38
N ALA A 19 -4.97 -37.62 -2.05
CA ALA A 19 -5.32 -36.60 -1.08
C ALA A 19 -4.65 -35.24 -1.36
N ARG A 20 -5.46 -34.20 -1.51
CA ARG A 20 -4.98 -32.80 -1.61
C ARG A 20 -4.39 -32.39 -0.26
N ARG A 21 -3.07 -32.40 -0.18
CA ARG A 21 -2.28 -31.89 0.94
C ARG A 21 -2.68 -30.44 1.19
N ALA A 22 -3.21 -30.14 2.37
CA ALA A 22 -3.55 -28.79 2.80
C ALA A 22 -2.28 -27.93 2.79
N ILE A 23 -2.14 -27.07 1.78
CA ILE A 23 -1.15 -26.00 1.83
C ILE A 23 -1.71 -25.00 2.84
N ILE A 24 -1.13 -25.02 4.04
CA ILE A 24 -1.18 -23.94 5.01
C ILE A 24 -0.95 -22.62 4.28
N VAL A 25 -2.00 -21.82 4.12
CA VAL A 25 -1.86 -20.41 3.78
C VAL A 25 -1.26 -19.74 5.02
N THR A 26 0.06 -19.83 5.15
CA THR A 26 0.78 -18.85 5.96
C THR A 26 0.51 -17.51 5.30
N LYS A 27 -0.30 -16.67 5.96
CA LYS A 27 -0.32 -15.22 5.77
C LYS A 27 1.12 -14.81 5.48
N PRO A 28 1.45 -14.37 4.25
CA PRO A 28 2.83 -14.08 3.94
C PRO A 28 3.25 -12.98 4.90
N LEU A 29 4.24 -13.29 5.75
CA LEU A 29 4.92 -12.23 6.47
C LEU A 29 5.42 -11.25 5.40
N PRO A 30 5.14 -9.94 5.55
CA PRO A 30 5.72 -8.96 4.66
C PRO A 30 7.23 -9.14 4.75
N GLN A 31 7.81 -9.48 3.61
CA GLN A 31 9.24 -9.64 3.44
C GLN A 31 9.89 -8.32 3.90
N PRO A 32 10.98 -8.32 4.69
CA PRO A 32 11.78 -7.12 4.84
C PRO A 32 12.37 -6.83 3.47
N ILE A 33 11.72 -5.94 2.74
CA ILE A 33 12.19 -5.47 1.45
C ILE A 33 13.50 -4.76 1.75
N SER A 34 14.57 -5.47 1.45
CA SER A 34 15.94 -5.06 1.25
C SER A 34 16.20 -3.55 1.36
N ALA A 35 17.14 -3.23 2.25
CA ALA A 35 17.88 -1.98 2.35
C ALA A 35 18.18 -1.33 0.97
N ALA A 36 17.77 -0.07 0.82
CA ALA A 36 18.39 1.01 0.01
C ALA A 36 17.36 1.99 -0.60
N GLN A 37 16.06 1.68 -0.57
CA GLN A 37 15.05 2.66 -0.98
C GLN A 37 14.56 3.40 0.26
N PRO A 38 14.58 4.76 0.31
CA PRO A 38 13.88 5.46 1.36
C PRO A 38 12.42 5.03 1.22
N VAL A 39 11.89 4.32 2.22
CA VAL A 39 10.48 3.93 2.27
C VAL A 39 9.70 5.24 2.38
N ARG A 40 9.40 5.86 1.23
CA ARG A 40 8.78 7.19 1.17
C ARG A 40 7.38 7.07 1.72
N LYS A 41 7.25 7.29 3.03
CA LYS A 41 5.97 7.25 3.73
C LYS A 41 5.21 8.51 3.34
N THR A 42 4.38 8.37 2.32
CA THR A 42 3.39 9.38 1.96
C THR A 42 2.26 9.35 2.98
N ILE A 43 2.04 10.47 3.64
CA ILE A 43 1.00 10.65 4.66
C ILE A 43 -0.08 11.61 4.16
N ASP A 44 -1.27 11.44 4.74
CA ASP A 44 -2.43 12.27 4.45
C ASP A 44 -2.37 13.60 5.23
N VAL A 45 -3.22 14.57 4.85
CA VAL A 45 -3.32 15.91 5.48
C VAL A 45 -3.52 15.78 6.99
N LYS A 46 -4.35 14.85 7.44
CA LYS A 46 -4.64 14.66 8.87
C LYS A 46 -3.40 14.22 9.65
N ALA A 47 -2.64 13.27 9.10
CA ALA A 47 -1.41 12.80 9.73
C ALA A 47 -0.34 13.90 9.75
N ALA A 48 -0.22 14.70 8.69
CA ALA A 48 0.68 15.86 8.68
C ALA A 48 0.28 16.91 9.74
N ALA A 49 -1.03 17.14 9.92
CA ALA A 49 -1.55 18.04 10.95
C ALA A 49 -1.19 17.58 12.37
N GLU A 50 -1.34 16.28 12.65
CA GLU A 50 -0.96 15.67 13.92
C GLU A 50 0.56 15.74 14.17
N GLN A 51 1.38 15.58 13.13
CA GLN A 51 2.84 15.70 13.24
C GLN A 51 3.30 17.14 13.51
N LEU A 52 2.66 18.14 12.91
CA LEU A 52 3.01 19.55 13.13
C LEU A 52 2.32 20.14 14.37
N GLY A 53 1.30 19.49 14.93
CA GLY A 53 0.49 20.03 16.02
C GLY A 53 -0.42 21.20 15.59
N VAL A 54 -0.77 21.29 14.31
CA VAL A 54 -1.62 22.35 13.76
C VAL A 54 -2.98 21.80 13.30
N SER A 55 -3.96 22.69 13.10
CA SER A 55 -5.26 22.27 12.57
C SER A 55 -5.18 21.89 11.09
N THR A 56 -6.05 20.98 10.63
CA THR A 56 -6.16 20.62 9.20
C THR A 56 -6.50 21.84 8.34
N THR A 57 -7.34 22.75 8.85
CA THR A 57 -7.66 24.04 8.19
C THR A 57 -6.40 24.87 7.94
N THR A 58 -5.53 24.97 8.94
CA THR A 58 -4.24 25.67 8.83
C THR A 58 -3.34 24.98 7.80
N ILE A 59 -3.26 23.66 7.78
CA ILE A 59 -2.50 22.92 6.75
C ILE A 59 -3.01 23.27 5.35
N TYR A 60 -4.33 23.31 5.13
CA TYR A 60 -4.88 23.70 3.83
C TYR A 60 -4.49 25.13 3.44
N GLN A 61 -4.48 26.08 4.38
CA GLN A 61 -4.00 27.44 4.14
C GLN A 61 -2.51 27.45 3.77
N LEU A 62 -1.69 26.76 4.56
CA LEU A 62 -0.24 26.65 4.33
C LEU A 62 0.11 25.96 3.00
N CYS A 63 -0.71 24.99 2.56
CA CYS A 63 -0.58 24.39 1.24
C CYS A 63 -0.95 25.37 0.12
N ARG A 64 -2.02 26.16 0.30
CA ARG A 64 -2.41 27.19 -0.68
C ARG A 64 -1.34 28.27 -0.81
N GLU A 65 -0.72 28.65 0.30
CA GLU A 65 0.38 29.62 0.38
C GLU A 65 1.75 29.01 0.01
N LYS A 66 1.80 27.70 -0.27
CA LYS A 66 3.01 26.94 -0.61
C LYS A 66 4.12 27.00 0.45
N GLN A 67 3.76 27.27 1.70
CA GLN A 67 4.70 27.30 2.83
C GLN A 67 5.17 25.89 3.23
N ILE A 68 4.31 24.88 3.04
CA ILE A 68 4.63 23.48 3.31
C ILE A 68 4.90 22.74 2.00
N PRO A 69 5.96 21.91 1.94
CA PRO A 69 6.22 21.02 0.81
C PRO A 69 5.09 19.99 0.68
N HIS A 70 4.26 20.15 -0.35
CA HIS A 70 3.11 19.30 -0.61
C HIS A 70 3.09 18.83 -2.07
N ILE A 71 2.56 17.63 -2.29
CA ILE A 71 2.37 17.06 -3.62
C ILE A 71 0.87 17.00 -3.89
N ARG A 72 0.45 17.74 -4.93
CA ARG A 72 -0.94 17.75 -5.37
C ARG A 72 -1.15 16.74 -6.48
N ILE A 73 -1.89 15.66 -6.20
CA ILE A 73 -2.25 14.65 -7.21
C ILE A 73 -3.76 14.79 -7.50
N ARG A 74 -4.07 15.39 -8.66
CA ARG A 74 -5.43 15.71 -9.13
C ARG A 74 -6.26 16.54 -8.14
N ALA A 75 -6.91 15.87 -7.18
CA ALA A 75 -7.78 16.48 -6.19
C ALA A 75 -7.33 16.22 -4.73
N ARG A 76 -6.27 15.45 -4.53
CA ARG A 76 -5.76 15.08 -3.20
C ARG A 76 -4.39 15.70 -2.95
N LEU A 77 -4.12 16.00 -1.68
CA LEU A 77 -2.83 16.48 -1.22
C LEU A 77 -2.14 15.36 -0.47
N PHE A 78 -0.87 15.17 -0.79
CA PHE A 78 -0.01 14.15 -0.21
C PHE A 78 1.26 14.82 0.32
N PHE A 79 1.74 14.31 1.46
CA PHE A 79 2.97 14.80 2.09
C PHE A 79 3.94 13.65 2.24
N HIS A 80 5.22 13.91 2.04
CA HIS A 80 6.26 12.95 2.39
C HIS A 80 6.74 13.24 3.81
N THR A 81 6.72 12.22 4.66
CA THR A 81 7.17 12.34 6.05
C THR A 81 8.62 12.83 6.11
N ASP A 82 9.50 12.30 5.26
CA ASP A 82 10.92 12.68 5.24
C ASP A 82 11.13 14.16 4.89
N VAL A 83 10.39 14.66 3.90
CA VAL A 83 10.48 16.06 3.45
C VAL A 83 9.89 17.02 4.49
N LEU A 84 8.80 16.60 5.15
CA LEU A 84 8.16 17.37 6.19
C LEU A 84 9.06 17.49 7.44
N ASP A 85 9.70 16.40 7.82
CA ASP A 85 10.65 16.35 8.95
C ASP A 85 11.90 17.19 8.66
N GLU A 86 12.42 17.14 7.43
CA GLU A 86 13.54 17.98 7.00
C GLU A 86 13.17 19.47 6.98
N TRP A 87 11.98 19.80 6.49
CA TRP A 87 11.44 21.16 6.53
C TRP A 87 11.27 21.67 7.96
N LEU A 88 10.78 20.81 8.87
CA LEU A 88 10.63 21.15 10.28
C LEU A 88 12.00 21.38 10.94
N ARG A 89 13.00 20.55 10.65
CA ARG A 89 14.39 20.74 11.08
C ARG A 89 14.99 22.05 10.56
N SER A 90 14.59 22.46 9.37
CA SER A 90 15.01 23.74 8.75
C SER A 90 14.27 24.97 9.33
N GLY A 91 13.42 24.79 10.35
CA GLY A 91 12.77 25.90 11.06
C GLY A 91 11.59 26.52 10.29
N GLY A 92 10.93 25.74 9.43
CA GLY A 92 9.70 26.18 8.76
C GLY A 92 9.90 27.22 7.65
N THR A 93 11.14 27.48 7.26
CA THR A 93 11.49 28.47 6.25
C THR A 93 12.21 27.77 5.10
N LEU A 94 11.53 27.51 3.98
CA LEU A 94 12.23 27.38 2.70
C LEU A 94 12.62 28.80 2.28
N SER A 95 13.56 29.39 3.01
CA SER A 95 13.99 30.74 2.72
C SER A 95 14.62 30.73 1.34
N SER A 96 14.17 31.67 0.52
CA SER A 96 14.66 31.96 -0.82
C SER A 96 16.14 32.44 -0.84
N GLU A 97 16.90 32.22 0.23
CA GLU A 97 18.29 32.64 0.43
C GLU A 97 19.33 31.70 -0.23
N ALA A 98 18.92 30.54 -0.76
CA ALA A 98 19.84 29.64 -1.48
C ALA A 98 20.11 30.04 -2.95
N LEU A 99 19.53 31.15 -3.42
CA LEU A 99 19.84 31.77 -4.72
C LEU A 99 20.43 33.17 -4.47
N SER A 100 21.69 33.24 -4.05
CA SER A 100 22.53 34.44 -4.22
C SER A 100 23.97 34.04 -4.51
#